data_AF-A0A1R1M8W7-F1
#
_entry.id   AF-A0A1R1M8W7-F1
#
_cell.length_a   1.000
_cell.length_b   1.000
_cell.length_c   1.000
_cell.angle_alpha   90.00
_cell.angle_beta   90.00
_cell.angle_gamma   90.00
#
_symmetry.space_group_name_H-M   'P 1'
#
loop_
_entity.id
_entity.type
_entity.pdbx_description
1 polymer ?
#
loop_
_entity_poly.entity_id
_entity_poly.type
_entity_poly.pdbx_seq_one_letter_code
_entity_poly.pdbx_strand_id
1 'polypeptide(L)'
;MVKPYVHDILVRFKDAPKRELVKQVKSLPTQLPEFDFSDLRFIPDTYVRLRKGPSRKTEILSEFDQGQVVTVISKKRNWIEVRYWDVLSKDYLQGWVFTKHTAYFNHRRPR
;
A
#
# COMPACT_ATOMS: atom_id res chain seq x y z
N MET A 1 0.02 -7.10 -12.79
CA MET A 1 0.59 -6.26 -11.71
C MET A 1 -0.36 -5.09 -11.45
N VAL A 2 -0.71 -4.79 -10.19
CA VAL A 2 -1.74 -3.78 -9.82
C VAL A 2 -1.23 -2.33 -9.86
N LYS A 3 0.08 -2.11 -9.69
CA LYS A 3 0.67 -0.76 -9.55
C LYS A 3 0.30 0.24 -10.67
N PRO A 4 0.26 -0.13 -11.97
CA PRO A 4 -0.08 0.83 -13.04
C PRO A 4 -1.48 1.44 -12.87
N TYR A 5 -2.46 0.65 -12.41
CA TYR A 5 -3.82 1.13 -12.19
C TYR A 5 -3.91 2.12 -11.03
N VAL A 6 -3.15 1.87 -9.96
CA VAL A 6 -3.06 2.83 -8.84
C VAL A 6 -2.40 4.13 -9.32
N HIS A 7 -1.33 4.04 -10.09
CA HIS A 7 -0.65 5.21 -10.65
C HIS A 7 -1.58 6.04 -11.56
N ASP A 8 -2.36 5.41 -12.45
CA ASP A 8 -3.34 6.14 -13.28
C ASP A 8 -4.37 6.90 -12.43
N ILE A 9 -4.87 6.28 -11.36
CA ILE A 9 -5.78 6.95 -10.43
C ILE A 9 -5.10 8.13 -9.74
N LEU A 10 -3.86 8.00 -9.28
CA LEU A 10 -3.13 9.13 -8.66
C LEU A 10 -2.99 10.30 -9.63
N VAL A 11 -2.65 10.03 -10.90
CA VAL A 11 -2.50 11.07 -11.93
C VAL A 11 -3.84 11.73 -12.22
N ARG A 12 -4.92 10.95 -12.37
CA ARG A 12 -6.26 11.45 -12.67
C ARG A 12 -6.88 12.25 -11.53
N PHE A 13 -6.61 11.86 -10.28
CA PHE A 13 -7.19 12.47 -9.07
C PHE A 13 -6.18 13.33 -8.29
N LYS A 14 -5.09 13.78 -8.93
CA LYS A 14 -4.02 14.55 -8.27
C LYS A 14 -4.51 15.82 -7.56
N ASP A 15 -5.50 16.49 -8.14
CA ASP A 15 -6.07 17.75 -7.63
C ASP A 15 -7.35 17.51 -6.79
N ALA A 16 -7.78 16.25 -6.68
CA ALA A 16 -8.96 15.90 -5.92
C ALA A 16 -8.65 15.84 -4.41
N PRO A 17 -9.65 16.05 -3.53
CA PRO A 17 -9.47 15.81 -2.11
C PRO A 17 -8.99 14.38 -1.85
N LYS A 18 -8.04 14.20 -0.94
CA LYS A 18 -7.47 12.89 -0.58
C LYS A 18 -8.51 11.80 -0.34
N ARG A 19 -9.64 12.14 0.30
CA ARG A 19 -10.75 11.19 0.54
C ARG A 19 -11.29 10.57 -0.75
N GLU A 20 -11.35 11.35 -1.82
CA GLU A 20 -11.84 10.90 -3.12
C GLU A 20 -10.80 10.01 -3.80
N LEU A 21 -9.54 10.43 -3.83
CA LEU A 21 -8.44 9.60 -4.31
C LEU A 21 -8.41 8.24 -3.60
N VAL A 22 -8.47 8.23 -2.27
CA VAL A 22 -8.50 6.99 -1.47
C VAL A 22 -9.72 6.14 -1.81
N LYS A 23 -10.90 6.73 -2.00
CA LYS A 23 -12.12 6.02 -2.38
C LYS A 23 -11.96 5.35 -3.75
N GLN A 24 -11.36 6.03 -4.73
CA GLN A 24 -11.12 5.50 -6.07
C GLN A 24 -10.16 4.32 -6.02
N VAL A 25 -9.00 4.46 -5.35
CA VAL A 25 -8.04 3.36 -5.18
C VAL A 25 -8.66 2.17 -4.46
N LYS A 26 -9.44 2.41 -3.39
CA LYS A 26 -10.17 1.34 -2.67
C LYS A 26 -11.13 0.57 -3.56
N SER A 27 -11.69 1.21 -4.59
CA SER A 27 -12.68 0.61 -5.47
C SER A 27 -12.08 -0.25 -6.58
N LEU A 28 -10.76 -0.20 -6.81
CA LEU A 28 -10.06 -0.94 -7.88
C LEU A 28 -10.44 -2.42 -8.03
N PRO A 29 -10.65 -3.22 -6.96
CA PRO A 29 -11.08 -4.61 -7.12
C PRO A 29 -12.42 -4.78 -7.87
N THR A 30 -13.25 -3.73 -7.88
CA THR A 30 -14.52 -3.70 -8.63
C THR A 30 -14.28 -3.65 -10.13
N GLN A 31 -13.18 -3.04 -10.56
CA GLN A 31 -12.79 -2.87 -11.97
C GLN A 31 -11.88 -3.99 -12.45
N LEU A 32 -11.26 -4.73 -11.53
CA LEU A 32 -10.23 -5.75 -11.80
C LEU A 32 -10.55 -7.06 -11.05
N PRO A 33 -11.66 -7.75 -11.39
CA PRO A 33 -12.11 -8.95 -10.67
C PRO A 33 -11.13 -10.13 -10.77
N GLU A 34 -10.28 -10.14 -11.81
CA GLU A 34 -9.28 -11.18 -12.08
C GLU A 34 -8.08 -11.14 -11.11
N PHE A 35 -7.90 -10.03 -10.38
CA PHE A 35 -6.74 -9.83 -9.50
C PHE A 35 -7.12 -10.09 -8.05
N ASP A 36 -6.26 -10.80 -7.32
CA ASP A 36 -6.39 -10.91 -5.87
C ASP A 36 -5.78 -9.69 -5.17
N PHE A 37 -6.59 -9.06 -4.31
CA PHE A 37 -6.21 -7.90 -3.50
C PHE A 37 -6.23 -8.22 -1.99
N SER A 38 -6.52 -9.46 -1.59
CA SER A 38 -6.70 -9.89 -0.20
C SER A 38 -5.52 -9.46 0.69
N ASP A 39 -4.31 -9.76 0.24
CA ASP A 39 -3.05 -9.46 0.90
C ASP A 39 -2.46 -8.12 0.50
N LEU A 40 -3.10 -7.38 -0.39
CA LEU A 40 -2.60 -6.08 -0.83
C LEU A 40 -3.06 -4.96 0.11
N ARG A 41 -2.16 -4.00 0.29
CA ARG A 41 -2.43 -2.70 0.90
C ARG A 41 -1.86 -1.62 0.01
N PHE A 42 -2.35 -0.40 0.17
CA PHE A 42 -1.73 0.78 -0.40
C PHE A 42 -1.48 1.85 0.66
N ILE A 43 -0.53 2.73 0.39
CA ILE A 43 -0.16 3.85 1.26
C ILE A 43 -0.98 5.09 0.84
N PRO A 44 -1.93 5.60 1.64
CA PRO A 44 -2.71 6.78 1.28
C PRO A 44 -2.02 8.11 1.64
N ASP A 45 -0.98 8.04 2.47
CA ASP A 45 -0.20 9.19 2.97
C ASP A 45 1.09 9.36 2.14
N THR A 46 1.79 10.47 2.35
CA THR A 46 3.18 10.67 1.88
C THR A 46 4.16 10.48 3.04
N TYR A 47 5.44 10.22 2.73
CA TYR A 47 6.53 10.10 3.71
C TYR A 47 6.31 9.02 4.79
N VAL A 48 5.77 7.86 4.38
CA VAL A 48 5.54 6.75 5.31
C VAL A 48 6.77 5.86 5.41
N ARG A 49 7.35 5.73 6.60
CA ARG A 49 8.60 4.99 6.82
C ARG A 49 8.38 3.48 6.88
N LEU A 50 9.12 2.76 6.04
CA LEU A 50 9.36 1.34 6.17
C LEU A 50 10.53 1.12 7.13
N ARG A 51 10.34 0.27 8.14
CA ARG A 51 11.34 0.03 9.19
C ARG A 51 11.83 -1.40 9.22
N LYS A 52 13.04 -1.61 9.73
CA LYS A 52 13.61 -2.95 9.88
C LYS A 52 12.85 -3.84 10.86
N GLY A 53 12.12 -3.24 11.80
CA GLY A 53 11.30 -3.98 12.77
C GLY A 53 10.03 -3.25 13.19
N PRO A 54 9.14 -3.92 13.93
CA PRO A 54 7.83 -3.40 14.36
C PRO A 54 7.97 -2.44 15.55
N SER A 55 8.81 -1.41 15.41
CA SER A 55 9.08 -0.41 16.44
C SER A 55 9.47 0.91 15.80
N ARG A 56 9.17 2.02 16.47
CA ARG A 56 9.60 3.36 16.02
C ARG A 56 11.11 3.60 16.22
N LYS A 57 11.77 2.74 17.00
CA LYS A 57 13.20 2.83 17.35
C LYS A 57 14.11 2.07 16.40
N THR A 58 13.56 1.20 15.55
CA THR A 58 14.37 0.45 14.58
C THR A 58 14.69 1.32 13.37
N GLU A 59 15.79 0.98 12.71
CA GLU A 59 16.27 1.57 11.46
C GLU A 59 15.16 1.75 10.41
N ILE A 60 15.23 2.85 9.66
CA ILE A 60 14.38 3.13 8.50
C ILE A 60 15.07 2.53 7.28
N LEU A 61 14.39 1.61 6.59
CA LEU A 61 14.90 0.97 5.38
C LEU A 61 14.54 1.76 4.11
N SER A 62 13.36 2.38 4.11
CA SER A 62 12.86 3.14 2.96
C SER A 62 11.71 4.07 3.41
N GLU A 63 11.28 4.95 2.51
CA GLU A 63 10.10 5.79 2.67
C GLU A 63 9.15 5.56 1.48
N PHE A 64 7.85 5.54 1.78
CA PHE A 64 6.79 5.33 0.79
C PHE A 64 6.06 6.63 0.51
N ASP A 65 5.85 6.85 -0.78
CA ASP A 65 4.95 7.87 -1.29
C ASP A 65 3.52 7.35 -1.42
N GLN A 66 2.62 8.30 -1.65
CA GLN A 66 1.20 8.02 -1.84
C GLN A 66 0.98 7.07 -3.02
N GLY A 67 0.12 6.08 -2.79
CA GLY A 67 -0.27 5.04 -3.72
C GLY A 67 0.73 3.89 -3.88
N GLN A 68 1.82 3.88 -3.11
CA GLN A 68 2.69 2.69 -3.04
C GLN A 68 1.86 1.46 -2.64
N VAL A 69 1.88 0.43 -3.50
CA VAL A 69 1.20 -0.85 -3.25
C VAL A 69 2.19 -1.83 -2.63
N VAL A 70 1.75 -2.51 -1.57
CA VAL A 70 2.57 -3.46 -0.82
C VAL A 70 1.78 -4.74 -0.55
N THR A 71 2.47 -5.87 -0.50
CA THR A 71 1.89 -7.16 -0.09
C THR A 71 2.16 -7.38 1.40
N VAL A 72 1.14 -7.70 2.17
CA VAL A 72 1.25 -8.02 3.60
C VAL A 72 1.77 -9.45 3.75
N ILE A 73 2.78 -9.62 4.59
CA ILE A 73 3.40 -10.93 4.88
C ILE A 73 3.05 -11.40 6.28
N SER A 74 3.13 -10.49 7.24
CA SER A 74 2.85 -10.81 8.64
C SER A 74 2.28 -9.59 9.36
N LYS A 75 1.71 -9.83 10.55
CA LYS A 75 1.16 -8.77 11.41
C LYS A 75 1.67 -8.95 12.82
N LYS A 76 2.03 -7.85 13.48
CA LYS A 76 2.44 -7.83 14.88
C LYS A 76 1.95 -6.54 15.55
N ARG A 77 0.93 -6.67 16.41
CA ARG A 77 0.26 -5.54 17.05
C ARG A 77 -0.20 -4.51 16.00
N ASN A 78 0.29 -3.27 16.10
CA ASN A 78 -0.06 -2.16 15.21
C ASN A 78 0.88 -2.02 13.99
N TRP A 79 1.64 -3.08 13.69
CA TRP A 79 2.57 -3.12 12.57
C TRP A 79 2.21 -4.27 11.65
N ILE A 80 2.45 -4.03 10.36
CA ILE A 80 2.42 -5.06 9.34
C ILE A 80 3.79 -5.15 8.70
N GLU A 81 4.25 -6.37 8.50
CA GLU A 81 5.39 -6.64 7.65
C GLU A 81 4.91 -6.72 6.22
N VAL A 82 5.62 -6.03 5.33
CA VAL A 82 5.23 -5.89 3.94
C VAL A 82 6.41 -6.16 3.02
N ARG A 83 6.10 -6.62 1.81
CA ARG A 83 7.04 -6.75 0.69
C ARG A 83 6.57 -5.88 -0.45
N TYR A 84 7.52 -5.25 -1.13
CA TYR A 84 7.27 -4.52 -2.37
C TYR A 84 8.48 -4.61 -3.27
N TRP A 85 8.24 -4.53 -4.58
CA TRP A 85 9.32 -4.36 -5.55
C TRP A 85 9.86 -2.94 -5.46
N ASP A 86 11.13 -2.81 -5.08
CA ASP A 86 11.87 -1.55 -5.05
C ASP A 86 12.60 -1.35 -6.38
N VAL A 87 12.39 -0.19 -6.99
CA VAL A 87 12.92 0.11 -8.33
C VAL A 87 14.41 0.45 -8.26
N LEU A 88 14.87 1.03 -7.15
CA LEU A 88 16.25 1.45 -6.97
C LEU A 88 17.19 0.25 -6.78
N SER A 89 16.85 -0.64 -5.84
CA SER A 89 17.60 -1.89 -5.62
C SER A 89 17.34 -2.96 -6.70
N LYS A 90 16.28 -2.81 -7.51
CA LYS A 90 15.82 -3.82 -8.48
C LYS A 90 15.59 -5.18 -7.83
N ASP A 91 15.08 -5.17 -6.60
CA ASP A 91 14.75 -6.38 -5.85
C ASP A 91 13.53 -6.13 -4.94
N TYR A 92 13.05 -7.20 -4.30
CA TYR A 92 12.04 -7.11 -3.27
C TYR A 92 12.65 -6.67 -1.95
N LEU A 93 12.20 -5.51 -1.47
CA LEU A 93 12.50 -5.07 -0.11
C LEU A 93 11.36 -5.46 0.85
N GLN A 94 11.74 -5.83 2.07
CA GLN A 94 10.81 -6.21 3.13
C GLN A 94 11.05 -5.36 4.38
N GLY A 95 9.98 -5.06 5.10
CA GLY A 95 10.07 -4.36 6.37
C GLY A 95 8.70 -4.10 6.98
N TRP A 96 8.69 -3.29 8.03
CA TRP A 96 7.54 -3.05 8.89
C TRP A 96 7.02 -1.63 8.72
N VAL A 97 5.71 -1.52 8.50
CA VAL A 97 4.99 -0.24 8.45
C VAL A 97 3.87 -0.24 9.47
N PHE A 98 3.59 0.92 10.06
CA PHE A 98 2.50 1.05 11.02
C PHE A 98 1.17 0.93 10.30
N THR A 99 0.27 0.09 10.80
CA THR A 99 -0.99 -0.27 10.10
C THR A 99 -1.85 0.94 9.74
N LYS A 100 -1.85 1.98 10.59
CA LYS A 100 -2.63 3.22 10.37
C LYS A 100 -2.27 3.98 9.09
N HIS A 101 -1.07 3.77 8.57
CA HIS A 101 -0.58 4.40 7.34
C HIS A 101 -0.85 3.56 6.09
N THR A 102 -1.70 2.54 6.21
CA THR A 102 -2.05 1.65 5.11
C THR A 102 -3.56 1.53 5.00
N ALA A 103 -4.05 1.36 3.78
CA ALA A 103 -5.45 1.12 3.50
C ALA A 103 -5.63 -0.22 2.76
N TYR A 104 -6.72 -0.92 3.07
CA TYR A 104 -7.15 -2.10 2.35
C TYR A 104 -7.89 -1.70 1.08
N PHE A 105 -7.87 -2.56 0.08
CA PHE A 105 -8.77 -2.48 -1.08
C PHE A 105 -10.12 -3.10 -0.72
N ASN A 106 -11.21 -2.54 -1.20
CA ASN A 106 -12.55 -3.05 -0.90
C ASN A 106 -12.68 -4.47 -1.46
N HIS A 107 -12.82 -5.44 -0.57
CA HIS A 107 -13.15 -6.80 -0.98
C HIS A 107 -14.66 -6.85 -1.27
N ARG A 108 -15.04 -7.30 -2.47
CA ARG A 108 -16.39 -7.86 -2.65
C ARG A 108 -16.37 -9.17 -1.87
N ARG A 109 -16.87 -9.19 -0.62
CA ARG A 109 -17.21 -10.48 -0.01
C ARG A 109 -18.27 -11.09 -0.94
N PRO A 110 -18.03 -12.24 -1.59
CA PRO A 110 -19.16 -13.04 -2.04
C PRO A 110 -20.00 -13.28 -0.78
N ARG A 111 -21.29 -12.93 -0.84
CA ARG A 111 -22.23 -13.35 0.20
C ARG A 111 -22.38 -14.85 0.16
#